data_AF-A0A7G9STV3-F1
#
_entry.id   AF-A0A7G9STV3-F1
#
_cell.length_a   1.000
_cell.length_b   1.000
_cell.length_c   1.000
_cell.angle_alpha   90.00
_cell.angle_beta   90.00
_cell.angle_gamma   90.00
#
_symmetry.space_group_name_H-M   'P 1'
#
loop_
_entity.id
_entity.type
_entity.pdbx_description
1 polymer ?
#
loop_
_entity_poly.entity_id
_entity_poly.type
_entity_poly.pdbx_seq_one_letter_code
_entity_poly.pdbx_strand_id
1 'polypeptide(L)'
;MFERFSRSWGLIKASAGVLAKDKELLVFPLLSAICTLIVAAAFLLPAFGLGALDGLREGGMSATAYALAFLFYLVQYFVIFFFNSALVGAAMIRLDGGDPTVRDGLRIAGSKAMPILGYAAIAATVGMVLRAIQERAGFLGRIVAGLIGVAWTLASFLVVPVLVSRDIGPLDAVKESALLLKKTWGENLIGQGGVGLVFAFIFFALIIAGAAAIVAVAMTGSGVLIGLVVAVVIAALLLAALVQAALSGIYSAALYRYAMGAGDSEGFDAQLLGQAFRVK
;
A
#
# COMPACT_ATOMS: atom_id res chain seq x y z
N MET A 1 25.24 3.75 -1.62
CA MET A 1 23.90 3.86 -2.27
C MET A 1 23.68 2.76 -3.30
N PHE A 2 24.63 2.51 -4.21
CA PHE A 2 24.51 1.50 -5.27
C PHE A 2 24.25 0.06 -4.77
N GLU A 3 24.95 -0.38 -3.71
CA GLU A 3 24.68 -1.70 -3.10
C GLU A 3 23.27 -1.83 -2.53
N ARG A 4 22.74 -0.76 -1.91
CA ARG A 4 21.38 -0.75 -1.36
C ARG A 4 20.34 -0.85 -2.48
N PHE A 5 20.56 -0.12 -3.57
CA PHE A 5 19.72 -0.18 -4.76
C PHE A 5 19.75 -1.57 -5.42
N SER A 6 20.94 -2.16 -5.58
CA SER A 6 21.11 -3.51 -6.13
C SER A 6 20.37 -4.57 -5.32
N ARG A 7 20.41 -4.48 -3.99
CA ARG A 7 19.66 -5.38 -3.09
C ARG A 7 18.15 -5.22 -3.22
N SER A 8 17.64 -3.99 -3.17
CA SER A 8 16.21 -3.71 -3.38
C SER A 8 15.75 -4.17 -4.76
N TRP A 9 16.58 -4.03 -5.78
CA TRP A 9 16.32 -4.49 -7.14
C TRP A 9 16.25 -6.01 -7.25
N GLY A 10 17.13 -6.74 -6.55
CA GLY A 10 17.08 -8.20 -6.45
C GLY A 10 15.77 -8.70 -5.83
N LEU A 11 15.32 -8.07 -4.75
CA LEU A 11 14.06 -8.40 -4.09
C LEU A 11 12.82 -8.08 -4.94
N ILE A 12 12.85 -6.96 -5.67
CA ILE A 12 11.79 -6.61 -6.63
C ILE A 12 11.75 -7.63 -7.76
N LYS A 13 12.90 -8.06 -8.28
CA LYS A 13 12.98 -9.12 -9.30
C LYS A 13 12.44 -10.44 -8.80
N ALA A 14 12.75 -10.83 -7.56
CA ALA A 14 12.20 -12.04 -6.94
C ALA A 14 10.67 -11.93 -6.79
N SER A 15 10.17 -10.80 -6.29
CA SER A 15 8.73 -10.52 -6.20
C SER A 15 8.06 -10.54 -7.58
N ALA A 16 8.73 -10.01 -8.61
CA ALA A 16 8.26 -10.01 -9.98
C ALA A 16 8.30 -11.40 -10.62
N GLY A 17 9.24 -12.26 -10.21
CA GLY A 17 9.27 -13.67 -10.58
C GLY A 17 8.05 -14.42 -10.06
N VAL A 18 7.69 -14.20 -8.79
CA VAL A 18 6.45 -14.75 -8.20
C VAL A 18 5.23 -14.24 -8.96
N LEU A 19 5.13 -12.92 -9.18
CA LEU A 19 4.03 -12.31 -9.93
C LEU A 19 3.95 -12.79 -11.40
N ALA A 20 5.09 -13.08 -12.02
CA ALA A 20 5.13 -13.59 -13.40
C ALA A 20 4.61 -15.03 -13.48
N LYS A 21 4.84 -15.85 -12.45
CA LYS A 21 4.24 -17.17 -12.32
C LYS A 21 2.74 -17.09 -12.05
N ASP A 22 2.29 -16.10 -11.25
CA ASP A 22 0.87 -15.89 -10.90
C ASP A 22 0.35 -14.52 -11.29
N LYS A 23 0.05 -14.34 -12.57
CA LYS A 23 -0.56 -13.08 -13.04
C LYS A 23 -1.93 -12.81 -12.41
N GLU A 24 -2.59 -13.85 -11.90
CA GLU A 24 -3.85 -13.76 -11.17
C GLU A 24 -3.74 -12.91 -9.89
N LEU A 25 -2.54 -12.76 -9.30
CA LEU A 25 -2.34 -11.90 -8.12
C LEU A 25 -2.63 -10.41 -8.42
N LEU A 26 -2.56 -9.98 -9.69
CA LEU A 26 -2.95 -8.62 -10.10
C LEU A 26 -4.45 -8.35 -9.95
N VAL A 27 -5.27 -9.38 -9.86
CA VAL A 27 -6.72 -9.25 -9.67
C VAL A 27 -7.02 -8.56 -8.33
N PHE A 28 -6.26 -8.84 -7.26
CA PHE A 28 -6.56 -8.24 -5.95
C PHE A 28 -6.33 -6.72 -5.92
N PRO A 29 -5.19 -6.16 -6.37
CA PRO A 29 -5.04 -4.71 -6.51
C PRO A 29 -6.07 -4.09 -7.45
N LEU A 30 -6.45 -4.78 -8.53
CA LEU A 30 -7.45 -4.28 -9.49
C LEU A 30 -8.83 -4.18 -8.85
N LEU A 31 -9.27 -5.23 -8.17
CA LEU A 31 -10.54 -5.23 -7.44
C LEU A 31 -10.53 -4.17 -6.34
N SER A 32 -9.41 -4.01 -5.63
CA SER A 32 -9.24 -2.93 -4.66
C SER A 32 -9.42 -1.56 -5.30
N ALA A 33 -8.76 -1.28 -6.42
CA ALA A 33 -8.89 -0.01 -7.14
C ALA A 33 -10.34 0.25 -7.58
N ILE A 34 -11.03 -0.75 -8.11
CA ILE A 34 -12.44 -0.63 -8.51
C ILE A 34 -13.34 -0.36 -7.29
N CYS A 35 -13.21 -1.15 -6.22
CA CYS A 35 -14.02 -1.00 -5.02
C CYS A 35 -13.78 0.33 -4.31
N THR A 36 -12.54 0.79 -4.22
CA THR A 36 -12.20 2.10 -3.64
C THR A 36 -12.78 3.26 -4.46
N LEU A 37 -12.80 3.17 -5.80
CA LEU A 37 -13.48 4.14 -6.65
C LEU A 37 -15.01 4.12 -6.45
N ILE A 38 -15.62 2.94 -6.30
CA ILE A 38 -17.05 2.81 -6.00
C ILE A 38 -17.36 3.45 -4.64
N VAL A 39 -16.56 3.18 -3.61
CA VAL A 39 -16.71 3.83 -2.29
C VAL A 39 -16.54 5.34 -2.40
N ALA A 40 -15.55 5.81 -3.17
CA ALA A 40 -15.38 7.24 -3.43
C ALA A 40 -16.62 7.85 -4.08
N ALA A 41 -17.16 7.25 -5.14
CA ALA A 41 -18.37 7.73 -5.78
C ALA A 41 -19.57 7.72 -4.82
N ALA A 42 -19.75 6.65 -4.04
CA ALA A 42 -20.87 6.50 -3.12
C ALA A 42 -20.88 7.54 -1.99
N PHE A 43 -19.71 8.02 -1.54
CA PHE A 43 -19.62 9.04 -0.51
C PHE A 43 -19.55 10.46 -1.08
N LEU A 44 -18.81 10.66 -2.18
CA LEU A 44 -18.59 11.98 -2.76
C LEU A 44 -19.82 12.49 -3.51
N LEU A 45 -20.49 11.67 -4.33
CA LEU A 45 -21.64 12.13 -5.12
C LEU A 45 -22.77 12.70 -4.23
N PRO A 46 -23.19 12.05 -3.13
CA PRO A 46 -24.14 12.65 -2.21
C PRO A 46 -23.58 13.87 -1.49
N ALA A 47 -22.30 13.86 -1.09
CA ALA A 47 -21.70 15.01 -0.40
C ALA A 47 -21.68 16.28 -1.27
N PHE A 48 -21.41 16.13 -2.58
CA PHE A 48 -21.52 17.22 -3.57
C PHE A 48 -22.97 17.60 -3.86
N GLY A 49 -23.86 16.62 -4.07
CA GLY A 49 -25.26 16.87 -4.43
C GLY A 49 -26.13 17.45 -3.32
N LEU A 50 -25.79 17.18 -2.05
CA LEU A 50 -26.51 17.65 -0.86
C LEU A 50 -25.92 18.94 -0.27
N GLY A 51 -24.90 19.55 -0.89
CA GLY A 51 -24.26 20.75 -0.34
C GLY A 51 -23.53 20.51 0.99
N ALA A 52 -23.19 19.25 1.33
CA ALA A 52 -22.49 18.92 2.57
C ALA A 52 -21.09 19.57 2.66
N LEU A 53 -20.55 19.99 1.51
CA LEU A 53 -19.30 20.72 1.39
C LEU A 53 -19.46 22.24 1.55
N ASP A 54 -20.68 22.79 1.50
CA ASP A 54 -20.92 24.22 1.68
C ASP A 54 -20.61 24.66 3.13
N GLY A 55 -20.85 23.77 4.10
CA GLY A 55 -20.42 23.97 5.50
C GLY A 55 -18.89 24.05 5.70
N LEU A 56 -18.08 23.59 4.73
CA LEU A 56 -16.62 23.79 4.77
C LEU A 56 -16.22 25.24 4.49
N ARG A 57 -17.06 26.02 3.79
CA ARG A 57 -16.81 27.43 3.47
C ARG A 57 -17.19 28.39 4.60
N GLU A 58 -18.13 28.01 5.45
CA GLU A 58 -18.67 28.87 6.52
C GLU A 58 -17.92 28.75 7.87
N GLY A 59 -16.78 28.05 7.89
CA GLY A 59 -15.83 28.11 9.01
C GLY A 59 -16.00 27.07 10.12
N GLY A 60 -16.85 26.05 9.94
CA GLY A 60 -16.93 24.93 10.88
C GLY A 60 -17.48 23.64 10.26
N MET A 61 -16.68 22.58 10.24
CA MET A 61 -17.20 21.24 9.94
C MET A 61 -18.19 20.83 11.03
N SER A 62 -19.42 20.52 10.63
CA SER A 62 -20.41 19.92 11.52
C SER A 62 -19.92 18.57 12.05
N ALA A 63 -20.42 18.15 13.22
CA ALA A 63 -20.15 16.81 13.74
C ALA A 63 -20.53 15.70 12.73
N THR A 64 -21.56 15.93 11.92
CA THR A 64 -21.97 15.04 10.83
C THR A 64 -20.95 14.97 9.70
N ALA A 65 -20.31 16.08 9.32
CA ALA A 65 -19.25 16.10 8.32
C ALA A 65 -18.02 15.33 8.80
N TYR A 66 -17.63 15.49 10.06
CA TYR A 66 -16.55 14.70 10.66
C TYR A 66 -16.88 13.20 10.72
N ALA A 67 -18.10 12.84 11.11
CA ALA A 67 -18.54 11.45 11.12
C ALA A 67 -18.54 10.84 9.72
N LEU A 68 -19.03 11.57 8.71
CA LEU A 68 -19.04 11.13 7.32
C LEU A 68 -17.62 10.97 6.76
N ALA A 69 -16.73 11.92 7.05
CA ALA A 69 -15.32 11.83 6.67
C ALA A 69 -14.63 10.63 7.34
N PHE A 70 -14.86 10.41 8.63
CA PHE A 70 -14.34 9.25 9.34
C PHE A 70 -14.85 7.93 8.74
N LEU A 71 -16.16 7.84 8.48
CA LEU A 71 -16.74 6.65 7.87
C LEU A 71 -16.19 6.40 6.46
N PHE A 72 -16.01 7.45 5.67
CA PHE A 72 -15.36 7.38 4.37
C PHE A 72 -13.95 6.79 4.49
N TYR A 73 -13.11 7.32 5.40
CA TYR A 73 -11.77 6.81 5.63
C TYR A 73 -11.76 5.35 6.13
N LEU A 74 -12.66 5.01 7.06
CA LEU A 74 -12.79 3.67 7.60
C LEU A 74 -13.12 2.66 6.51
N VAL A 75 -14.13 2.94 5.67
CA VAL A 75 -14.55 2.05 4.59
C VAL A 75 -13.45 1.94 3.52
N GLN A 76 -12.80 3.04 3.16
CA GLN A 76 -11.67 3.02 2.23
C GLN A 76 -10.53 2.13 2.74
N TYR A 77 -10.09 2.33 3.98
CA TYR A 77 -9.03 1.52 4.58
C TYR A 77 -9.42 0.06 4.74
N PHE A 78 -10.67 -0.22 5.10
CA PHE A 78 -11.17 -1.59 5.16
C PHE A 78 -11.05 -2.29 3.80
N VAL A 79 -11.53 -1.65 2.72
CA VAL A 79 -11.44 -2.20 1.35
C VAL A 79 -9.98 -2.43 0.96
N ILE A 80 -9.12 -1.43 1.15
CA ILE A 80 -7.69 -1.51 0.80
C ILE A 80 -7.02 -2.67 1.55
N PHE A 81 -7.19 -2.74 2.88
CA PHE A 81 -6.58 -3.79 3.67
C PHE A 81 -7.18 -5.16 3.42
N PHE A 82 -8.47 -5.26 3.12
CA PHE A 82 -9.11 -6.53 2.77
C PHE A 82 -8.47 -7.16 1.52
N PHE A 83 -8.35 -6.40 0.43
CA PHE A 83 -7.72 -6.90 -0.79
C PHE A 83 -6.20 -7.06 -0.64
N ASN A 84 -5.54 -6.24 0.19
CA ASN A 84 -4.13 -6.44 0.52
C ASN A 84 -3.92 -7.76 1.29
N SER A 85 -4.79 -8.07 2.27
CA SER A 85 -4.80 -9.35 2.97
C SER A 85 -5.05 -10.53 2.02
N ALA A 86 -5.93 -10.37 1.03
CA ALA A 86 -6.18 -11.40 0.03
C ALA A 86 -4.93 -11.68 -0.83
N LEU A 87 -4.28 -10.60 -1.31
CA LEU A 87 -3.03 -10.67 -2.05
C LEU A 87 -1.91 -11.32 -1.23
N VAL A 88 -1.71 -10.86 0.01
CA VAL A 88 -0.66 -11.38 0.90
C VAL A 88 -0.93 -12.84 1.27
N GLY A 89 -2.17 -13.23 1.53
CA GLY A 89 -2.55 -14.62 1.77
C GLY A 89 -2.25 -15.52 0.59
N ALA A 90 -2.65 -15.11 -0.63
CA ALA A 90 -2.33 -15.83 -1.86
C ALA A 90 -0.82 -15.90 -2.12
N ALA A 91 -0.09 -14.80 -1.88
CA ALA A 91 1.37 -14.79 -1.99
C ALA A 91 2.02 -15.77 -1.01
N MET A 92 1.54 -15.87 0.23
CA MET A 92 2.08 -16.84 1.19
C MET A 92 1.91 -18.29 0.72
N ILE A 93 0.75 -18.65 0.14
CA ILE A 93 0.52 -19.99 -0.44
C ILE A 93 1.57 -20.30 -1.52
N ARG A 94 1.85 -19.36 -2.43
CA ARG A 94 2.87 -19.57 -3.46
C ARG A 94 4.28 -19.64 -2.87
N LEU A 95 4.60 -18.81 -1.87
CA LEU A 95 5.90 -18.85 -1.22
C LEU A 95 6.13 -20.16 -0.43
N ASP A 96 5.05 -20.86 -0.05
CA ASP A 96 5.06 -22.24 0.48
C ASP A 96 5.19 -23.33 -0.59
N GLY A 97 5.24 -22.97 -1.87
CA GLY A 97 5.27 -23.88 -3.01
C GLY A 97 3.91 -24.44 -3.42
N GLY A 98 2.82 -23.85 -2.90
CA GLY A 98 1.47 -24.14 -3.35
C GLY A 98 1.07 -23.40 -4.63
N ASP A 99 -0.14 -23.67 -5.11
CA ASP A 99 -0.74 -22.99 -6.25
C ASP A 99 -1.89 -22.07 -5.79
N PRO A 100 -1.68 -20.74 -5.72
CA PRO A 100 -2.69 -19.85 -5.19
C PRO A 100 -3.78 -19.58 -6.22
N THR A 101 -5.04 -19.55 -5.76
CA THR A 101 -6.15 -19.04 -6.57
C THR A 101 -6.67 -17.71 -6.02
N VAL A 102 -7.37 -16.94 -6.86
CA VAL A 102 -8.11 -15.74 -6.41
C VAL A 102 -9.08 -16.08 -5.28
N ARG A 103 -9.72 -17.25 -5.35
CA ARG A 103 -10.67 -17.73 -4.34
C ARG A 103 -9.97 -17.97 -3.00
N ASP A 104 -8.76 -18.51 -2.99
CA ASP A 104 -8.02 -18.73 -1.74
C ASP A 104 -7.69 -17.42 -1.05
N GLY A 105 -7.17 -16.43 -1.79
CA GLY A 105 -6.90 -15.10 -1.24
C GLY A 105 -8.16 -14.45 -0.66
N LEU A 106 -9.28 -14.47 -1.40
CA LEU A 106 -10.55 -13.90 -0.91
C LEU A 106 -11.11 -14.65 0.30
N ARG A 107 -10.98 -15.99 0.34
CA ARG A 107 -11.39 -16.81 1.48
C ARG A 107 -10.58 -16.47 2.73
N ILE A 108 -9.26 -16.35 2.58
CA ILE A 108 -8.35 -15.97 3.66
C ILE A 108 -8.72 -14.58 4.19
N ALA A 109 -8.84 -13.57 3.32
CA ALA A 109 -9.23 -12.22 3.74
C ALA A 109 -10.62 -12.20 4.40
N GLY A 110 -11.58 -12.95 3.84
CA GLY A 110 -12.92 -13.13 4.41
C GLY A 110 -12.90 -13.67 5.83
N SER A 111 -12.08 -14.68 6.10
CA SER A 111 -11.92 -15.25 7.45
C SER A 111 -11.34 -14.27 8.47
N LYS A 112 -10.67 -13.20 8.00
CA LYS A 112 -10.04 -12.16 8.82
C LYS A 112 -10.75 -10.81 8.71
N ALA A 113 -11.97 -10.75 8.17
CA ALA A 113 -12.67 -9.49 7.91
C ALA A 113 -12.83 -8.61 9.17
N MET A 114 -13.17 -9.22 10.33
CA MET A 114 -13.33 -8.47 11.57
C MET A 114 -12.01 -7.92 12.13
N PRO A 115 -10.92 -8.71 12.23
CA PRO A 115 -9.59 -8.17 12.52
C PRO A 115 -9.14 -7.07 11.55
N ILE A 116 -9.39 -7.23 10.25
CA ILE A 116 -9.04 -6.23 9.22
C ILE A 116 -9.84 -4.93 9.42
N LEU A 117 -11.13 -5.02 9.73
CA LEU A 117 -11.96 -3.85 10.04
C LEU A 117 -11.46 -3.11 11.27
N GLY A 118 -11.10 -3.84 12.33
CA GLY A 118 -10.51 -3.24 13.52
C GLY A 118 -9.17 -2.56 13.23
N TYR A 119 -8.33 -3.16 12.38
CA TYR A 119 -7.08 -2.53 11.94
C TYR A 119 -7.33 -1.28 11.07
N ALA A 120 -8.32 -1.32 10.18
CA ALA A 120 -8.74 -0.16 9.40
C ALA A 120 -9.16 1.02 10.30
N ALA A 121 -9.88 0.75 11.39
CA ALA A 121 -10.26 1.77 12.37
C ALA A 121 -9.06 2.38 13.10
N ILE A 122 -8.07 1.57 13.47
CA ILE A 122 -6.81 2.06 14.07
C ILE A 122 -6.08 2.95 13.06
N ALA A 123 -5.88 2.47 11.82
CA ALA A 123 -5.16 3.21 10.79
C ALA A 123 -5.87 4.53 10.44
N ALA A 124 -7.21 4.53 10.35
CA ALA A 124 -8.01 5.73 10.10
C ALA A 124 -7.82 6.74 11.22
N THR A 125 -7.89 6.29 12.47
CA THR A 125 -7.66 7.14 13.64
C THR A 125 -6.25 7.74 13.64
N VAL A 126 -5.22 6.94 13.42
CA VAL A 126 -3.82 7.43 13.38
C VAL A 126 -3.62 8.44 12.26
N GLY A 127 -4.15 8.17 11.06
CA GLY A 127 -4.08 9.10 9.93
C GLY A 127 -4.76 10.44 10.23
N MET A 128 -5.96 10.41 10.82
CA MET A 128 -6.70 11.61 11.21
C MET A 128 -5.99 12.41 12.30
N VAL A 129 -5.44 11.74 13.31
CA VAL A 129 -4.68 12.38 14.40
C VAL A 129 -3.41 13.04 13.87
N LEU A 130 -2.64 12.34 13.04
CA LEU A 130 -1.42 12.90 12.43
C LEU A 130 -1.74 14.14 11.60
N ARG A 131 -2.81 14.09 10.81
CA ARG A 131 -3.27 15.24 10.00
C ARG A 131 -3.71 16.40 10.87
N ALA A 132 -4.49 16.16 11.93
CA ALA A 132 -4.93 17.21 12.85
C ALA A 132 -3.76 17.90 13.56
N ILE A 133 -2.71 17.14 13.91
CA ILE A 133 -1.47 17.71 14.47
C ILE A 133 -0.77 18.57 13.42
N GLN A 134 -0.62 18.08 12.19
CA GLN A 134 0.06 18.80 11.11
C GLN A 134 -0.64 20.13 10.74
N GLU A 135 -1.97 20.16 10.75
CA GLU A 135 -2.78 21.35 10.43
C GLU A 135 -2.72 22.41 11.53
N ARG A 136 -2.58 22.00 12.80
CA ARG A 136 -2.58 22.91 13.96
C ARG A 136 -1.20 23.27 14.49
N ALA A 137 -0.15 22.59 14.02
CA ALA A 137 1.20 22.76 14.52
C ALA A 137 2.05 23.76 13.71
N GLY A 138 2.86 24.53 14.44
CA GLY A 138 4.03 25.21 13.88
C GLY A 138 5.11 24.23 13.39
N PHE A 139 6.25 24.75 12.94
CA PHE A 139 7.35 23.96 12.36
C PHE A 139 7.74 22.72 13.19
N LEU A 140 7.84 22.85 14.52
CA LEU A 140 8.20 21.76 15.42
C LEU A 140 7.17 20.61 15.45
N GLY A 141 5.87 20.91 15.48
CA GLY A 141 4.88 19.83 15.50
C GLY A 141 4.72 19.13 14.14
N ARG A 142 5.06 19.80 13.02
CA ARG A 142 5.20 19.10 11.73
C ARG A 142 6.36 18.10 11.72
N ILE A 143 7.49 18.45 12.33
CA ILE A 143 8.63 17.52 12.49
C ILE A 143 8.21 16.31 13.34
N VAL A 144 7.60 16.55 14.50
CA VAL A 144 7.16 15.47 15.41
C VAL A 144 6.12 14.57 14.73
N ALA A 145 5.11 15.15 14.07
CA ALA A 145 4.11 14.37 13.33
C ALA A 145 4.75 13.57 12.19
N GLY A 146 5.76 14.13 11.51
CA GLY A 146 6.54 13.40 10.51
C GLY A 146 7.26 12.19 11.09
N LEU A 147 7.93 12.33 12.24
CA LEU A 147 8.61 11.23 12.92
C LEU A 147 7.63 10.14 13.39
N ILE A 148 6.49 10.52 13.96
CA ILE A 148 5.43 9.57 14.33
C ILE A 148 4.89 8.86 13.08
N GLY A 149 4.71 9.57 11.97
CA GLY A 149 4.30 8.99 10.69
C GLY A 149 5.29 7.95 10.16
N VAL A 150 6.60 8.22 10.27
CA VAL A 150 7.65 7.24 9.94
C VAL A 150 7.56 6.04 10.87
N ALA A 151 7.47 6.25 12.19
CA ALA A 151 7.36 5.17 13.16
C ALA A 151 6.12 4.30 12.91
N TRP A 152 4.98 4.92 12.58
CA TRP A 152 3.74 4.23 12.21
C TRP A 152 3.91 3.41 10.93
N THR A 153 4.52 3.98 9.90
CA THR A 153 4.76 3.30 8.62
C THR A 153 5.64 2.06 8.81
N LEU A 154 6.68 2.17 9.64
CA LEU A 154 7.51 1.03 10.00
C LEU A 154 6.69 0.02 10.80
N ALA A 155 6.08 0.42 11.92
CA ALA A 155 5.33 -0.49 12.80
C ALA A 155 4.19 -1.23 12.09
N SER A 156 3.57 -0.61 11.08
CA SER A 156 2.44 -1.20 10.33
C SER A 156 2.84 -2.11 9.17
N PHE A 157 4.13 -2.15 8.80
CA PHE A 157 4.57 -2.77 7.55
C PHE A 157 4.30 -4.28 7.44
N LEU A 158 4.36 -5.04 8.55
CA LEU A 158 4.07 -6.48 8.58
C LEU A 158 2.69 -6.80 9.18
N VAL A 159 1.84 -5.81 9.43
CA VAL A 159 0.54 -6.04 10.08
C VAL A 159 -0.37 -6.92 9.24
N VAL A 160 -0.41 -6.70 7.92
CA VAL A 160 -1.25 -7.51 7.03
C VAL A 160 -0.79 -8.98 7.01
N PRO A 161 0.49 -9.32 6.77
CA PRO A 161 0.97 -10.70 6.90
C PRO A 161 0.68 -11.33 8.27
N VAL A 162 0.85 -10.57 9.36
CA VAL A 162 0.57 -11.03 10.72
C VAL A 162 -0.91 -11.36 10.90
N LEU A 163 -1.82 -10.45 10.52
CA LEU A 163 -3.27 -10.65 10.60
C LEU A 163 -3.75 -11.84 9.78
N VAL A 164 -3.14 -12.04 8.60
CA VAL A 164 -3.49 -13.14 7.73
C VAL A 164 -3.01 -14.49 8.30
N SER A 165 -1.83 -14.50 8.90
CA SER A 165 -1.19 -15.74 9.37
C SER A 165 -1.60 -16.16 10.77
N ARG A 166 -2.11 -15.23 11.61
CA ARG A 166 -2.39 -15.47 13.02
C ARG A 166 -3.81 -15.09 13.38
N ASP A 167 -4.38 -15.79 14.35
CA ASP A 167 -5.71 -15.49 14.92
C ASP A 167 -5.57 -14.54 16.10
N ILE A 168 -5.19 -13.30 15.81
CA ILE A 168 -5.02 -12.26 16.83
C ILE A 168 -5.78 -10.98 16.48
N GLY A 169 -6.04 -10.17 17.51
CA GLY A 169 -6.70 -8.89 17.36
C GLY A 169 -5.82 -7.85 16.63
N PRO A 170 -6.43 -6.77 16.11
CA PRO A 170 -5.73 -5.75 15.33
C PRO A 170 -4.65 -5.00 16.12
N LEU A 171 -4.87 -4.76 17.42
CA LEU A 171 -3.87 -4.12 18.28
C LEU A 171 -2.64 -5.02 18.48
N ASP A 172 -2.86 -6.31 18.69
CA ASP A 172 -1.76 -7.25 18.89
C ASP A 172 -1.02 -7.51 17.59
N ALA A 173 -1.70 -7.46 16.44
CA ALA A 173 -1.05 -7.51 15.14
C ALA A 173 -0.09 -6.33 14.89
N VAL A 174 -0.48 -5.11 15.28
CA VAL A 174 0.41 -3.93 15.23
C VAL A 174 1.62 -4.11 16.14
N LYS A 175 1.41 -4.58 17.37
CA LYS A 175 2.52 -4.84 18.31
C LYS A 175 3.46 -5.92 17.79
N GLU A 176 2.92 -7.03 17.28
CA GLU A 176 3.70 -8.13 16.75
C GLU A 176 4.48 -7.73 15.50
N SER A 177 3.86 -6.98 14.58
CA SER A 177 4.55 -6.39 13.43
C SER A 177 5.75 -5.53 13.87
N ALA A 178 5.55 -4.63 14.84
CA ALA A 178 6.63 -3.81 15.38
C ALA A 178 7.74 -4.63 16.07
N LEU A 179 7.38 -5.69 16.80
CA LEU A 179 8.33 -6.58 17.46
C LEU A 179 9.15 -7.40 16.47
N LEU A 180 8.52 -7.97 15.43
CA LEU A 180 9.20 -8.68 14.35
C LEU A 180 10.17 -7.74 13.63
N LEU A 181 9.74 -6.52 13.34
CA LEU A 181 10.58 -5.51 12.72
C LEU A 181 11.80 -5.15 13.57
N LYS A 182 11.56 -4.89 14.86
CA LYS A 182 12.63 -4.58 15.81
C LYS A 182 13.63 -5.73 15.96
N LYS A 183 13.14 -6.98 16.06
CA LYS A 183 13.97 -8.18 16.27
C LYS A 183 14.83 -8.49 15.05
N THR A 184 14.24 -8.44 13.86
CA THR A 184 14.90 -8.93 12.64
C THR A 184 15.70 -7.82 11.93
N TRP A 185 15.36 -6.54 12.13
CA TRP A 185 15.99 -5.43 11.39
C TRP A 185 16.55 -4.27 12.23
N GLY A 186 16.23 -4.17 13.54
CA GLY A 186 16.84 -3.20 14.46
C GLY A 186 16.80 -1.74 13.97
N GLU A 187 17.91 -1.00 14.16
CA GLU A 187 18.04 0.41 13.74
C GLU A 187 18.33 0.59 12.23
N ASN A 188 18.61 -0.49 11.50
CA ASN A 188 18.98 -0.44 10.07
C ASN A 188 17.80 -0.32 9.10
N LEU A 189 16.56 -0.32 9.63
CA LEU A 189 15.31 -0.21 8.88
C LEU A 189 15.21 1.06 8.01
N ILE A 190 15.78 2.17 8.48
CA ILE A 190 15.66 3.49 7.83
C ILE A 190 16.43 3.54 6.49
N GLY A 191 17.38 2.62 6.28
CA GLY A 191 18.30 2.67 5.14
C GLY A 191 17.90 1.85 3.91
N GLN A 192 16.86 1.01 4.00
CA GLN A 192 16.50 0.07 2.93
C GLN A 192 15.32 0.60 2.14
N GLY A 193 15.60 1.39 1.10
CA GLY A 193 14.59 1.84 0.15
C GLY A 193 13.89 0.63 -0.47
N GLY A 194 12.67 0.33 -0.04
CA GLY A 194 11.90 -0.82 -0.50
C GLY A 194 11.40 -0.64 -1.95
N VAL A 195 10.43 -1.48 -2.32
CA VAL A 195 9.68 -1.39 -3.59
C VAL A 195 9.29 0.07 -3.92
N GLY A 196 8.91 0.85 -2.91
CA GLY A 196 8.52 2.25 -3.06
C GLY A 196 9.56 3.18 -3.69
N LEU A 197 10.86 3.02 -3.40
CA LEU A 197 11.88 3.93 -3.96
C LEU A 197 12.07 3.69 -5.47
N VAL A 198 12.10 2.44 -5.89
CA VAL A 198 12.21 2.07 -7.32
C VAL A 198 10.98 2.54 -8.08
N PHE A 199 9.80 2.31 -7.54
CA PHE A 199 8.57 2.79 -8.15
C PHE A 199 8.45 4.31 -8.17
N ALA A 200 9.00 5.03 -7.19
CA ALA A 200 9.07 6.49 -7.24
C ALA A 200 9.83 6.98 -8.50
N PHE A 201 10.95 6.35 -8.84
CA PHE A 201 11.67 6.66 -10.09
C PHE A 201 10.88 6.28 -11.34
N ILE A 202 10.17 5.14 -11.32
CA ILE A 202 9.31 4.71 -12.44
C ILE A 202 8.18 5.73 -12.65
N PHE A 203 7.47 6.13 -11.59
CA PHE A 203 6.41 7.15 -11.70
C PHE A 203 6.97 8.49 -12.14
N PHE A 204 8.11 8.91 -11.61
CA PHE A 204 8.75 10.15 -12.03
C PHE A 204 9.07 10.12 -13.53
N ALA A 205 9.66 9.03 -14.03
CA ALA A 205 9.93 8.86 -15.46
C ALA A 205 8.65 8.84 -16.31
N LEU A 206 7.60 8.13 -15.87
CA LEU A 206 6.31 8.08 -16.57
C LEU A 206 5.62 9.45 -16.61
N ILE A 207 5.68 10.23 -15.53
CA ILE A 207 5.11 11.57 -15.47
C ILE A 207 5.87 12.52 -16.40
N ILE A 208 7.20 12.50 -16.39
CA ILE A 208 8.01 13.35 -17.27
C ILE A 208 7.82 12.98 -18.74
N ALA A 209 7.88 11.69 -19.07
CA ALA A 209 7.65 11.21 -20.44
C ALA A 209 6.21 11.51 -20.90
N GLY A 210 5.23 11.29 -20.03
CA GLY A 210 3.83 11.61 -20.30
C GLY A 210 3.59 13.10 -20.53
N ALA A 211 4.14 13.95 -19.66
CA ALA A 211 4.05 15.40 -19.82
C ALA A 211 4.70 15.87 -21.14
N ALA A 212 5.89 15.35 -21.47
CA ALA A 212 6.56 15.65 -22.73
C ALA A 212 5.73 15.20 -23.94
N ALA A 213 5.13 14.00 -23.90
CA ALA A 213 4.26 13.51 -24.96
C ALA A 213 2.99 14.37 -25.12
N ILE A 214 2.37 14.78 -24.01
CA ILE A 214 1.19 15.65 -24.02
C ILE A 214 1.54 17.01 -24.64
N VAL A 215 2.68 17.61 -24.25
CA VAL A 215 3.13 18.89 -24.82
C VAL A 215 3.42 18.76 -26.32
N ALA A 216 4.14 17.72 -26.74
CA ALA A 216 4.45 17.47 -28.15
C ALA A 216 3.18 17.34 -29.00
N VAL A 217 2.17 16.64 -28.48
CA VAL A 217 0.90 16.47 -29.18
C VAL A 217 0.03 17.72 -29.11
N ALA A 218 0.11 18.50 -28.03
CA ALA A 218 -0.59 19.78 -27.95
C ALA A 218 -0.16 20.76 -29.05
N MET A 219 1.10 20.71 -29.48
CA MET A 219 1.61 21.51 -30.60
C MET A 219 0.93 21.18 -31.94
N THR A 220 0.28 20.02 -32.07
CA THR A 220 -0.46 19.64 -33.29
C THR A 220 -1.85 20.27 -33.38
N GLY A 221 -2.36 20.85 -32.30
CA GLY A 221 -3.72 21.41 -32.22
C GLY A 221 -4.86 20.39 -32.22
N SER A 222 -4.56 19.08 -32.31
CA SER A 222 -5.58 18.03 -32.35
C SER A 222 -6.01 17.62 -30.94
N GLY A 223 -7.20 18.05 -30.53
CA GLY A 223 -7.80 17.66 -29.24
C GLY A 223 -7.98 16.14 -29.10
N VAL A 224 -8.24 15.43 -30.20
CA VAL A 224 -8.38 13.96 -30.21
C VAL A 224 -7.05 13.28 -29.87
N LEU A 225 -5.94 13.72 -30.49
CA LEU A 225 -4.63 13.16 -30.20
C LEU A 225 -4.20 13.45 -28.75
N ILE A 226 -4.47 14.65 -28.24
CA ILE A 226 -4.21 15.00 -26.84
C ILE A 226 -4.97 14.05 -25.90
N GLY A 227 -6.27 13.86 -26.15
CA GLY A 227 -7.10 12.96 -25.34
C GLY A 227 -6.58 11.52 -25.33
N LEU A 228 -6.16 11.00 -26.49
CA LEU A 228 -5.62 9.64 -26.62
C LEU A 228 -4.30 9.49 -25.83
N VAL A 229 -3.39 10.45 -25.95
CA VAL A 229 -2.10 10.44 -25.22
C VAL A 229 -2.33 10.53 -23.70
N VAL A 230 -3.24 11.40 -23.25
CA VAL A 230 -3.62 11.49 -21.84
C VAL A 230 -4.17 10.16 -21.34
N ALA A 231 -5.05 9.51 -22.09
CA ALA A 231 -5.59 8.20 -21.72
C ALA A 231 -4.51 7.13 -21.60
N VAL A 232 -3.54 7.10 -22.52
CA VAL A 232 -2.39 6.17 -22.48
C VAL A 232 -1.50 6.43 -21.26
N VAL A 233 -1.20 7.69 -20.95
CA VAL A 233 -0.41 8.05 -19.76
C VAL A 233 -1.11 7.61 -18.49
N ILE A 234 -2.42 7.86 -18.37
CA ILE A 234 -3.21 7.41 -17.21
C ILE A 234 -3.20 5.88 -17.11
N ALA A 235 -3.43 5.16 -18.21
CA ALA A 235 -3.41 3.70 -18.22
C ALA A 235 -2.04 3.14 -17.78
N ALA A 236 -0.94 3.75 -18.24
CA ALA A 236 0.41 3.37 -17.84
C ALA A 236 0.65 3.61 -16.34
N LEU A 237 0.19 4.75 -15.79
CA LEU A 237 0.29 5.05 -14.37
C LEU A 237 -0.53 4.08 -13.51
N LEU A 238 -1.75 3.75 -13.94
CA LEU A 238 -2.62 2.78 -13.26
C LEU A 238 -1.99 1.38 -13.27
N LEU A 239 -1.46 0.93 -14.40
CA LEU A 239 -0.78 -0.35 -14.49
C LEU A 239 0.46 -0.40 -13.57
N ALA A 240 1.28 0.66 -13.58
CA ALA A 240 2.43 0.76 -12.68
C ALA A 240 2.02 0.70 -11.20
N ALA A 241 0.92 1.36 -10.82
CA ALA A 241 0.39 1.31 -9.46
C ALA A 241 -0.12 -0.08 -9.07
N LEU A 242 -0.82 -0.79 -9.98
CA LEU A 242 -1.27 -2.17 -9.74
C LEU A 242 -0.10 -3.12 -9.52
N VAL A 243 0.93 -3.02 -10.38
CA VAL A 243 2.14 -3.83 -10.25
C VAL A 243 2.88 -3.48 -8.95
N GLN A 244 3.02 -2.21 -8.60
CA GLN A 244 3.62 -1.79 -7.33
C GLN A 244 2.91 -2.41 -6.13
N ALA A 245 1.58 -2.37 -6.11
CA ALA A 245 0.77 -2.89 -5.02
C ALA A 245 0.94 -4.41 -4.89
N ALA A 246 0.90 -5.14 -6.01
CA ALA A 246 1.15 -6.58 -6.06
C ALA A 246 2.54 -6.95 -5.51
N LEU A 247 3.59 -6.30 -6.03
CA LEU A 247 4.96 -6.54 -5.61
C LEU A 247 5.18 -6.18 -4.14
N SER A 248 4.56 -5.10 -3.65
CA SER A 248 4.66 -4.71 -2.24
C SER A 248 4.00 -5.73 -1.30
N GLY A 249 2.86 -6.32 -1.71
CA GLY A 249 2.21 -7.40 -0.96
C GLY A 249 3.05 -8.68 -0.92
N ILE A 250 3.55 -9.12 -2.08
CA ILE A 250 4.45 -10.29 -2.19
C ILE A 250 5.72 -10.07 -1.36
N TYR A 251 6.30 -8.88 -1.46
CA TYR A 251 7.47 -8.49 -0.68
C TYR A 251 7.20 -8.54 0.83
N SER A 252 6.08 -7.98 1.30
CA SER A 252 5.71 -8.03 2.71
C SER A 252 5.48 -9.47 3.20
N ALA A 253 4.87 -10.33 2.38
CA ALA A 253 4.70 -11.76 2.67
C ALA A 253 6.05 -12.49 2.82
N ALA A 254 6.98 -12.27 1.89
CA ALA A 254 8.31 -12.86 1.94
C ALA A 254 9.11 -12.39 3.17
N LEU A 255 9.00 -11.11 3.54
CA LEU A 255 9.65 -10.58 4.74
C LEU A 255 9.09 -11.17 6.03
N TYR A 256 7.77 -11.33 6.09
CA TYR A 256 7.14 -11.96 7.23
C TYR A 256 7.62 -13.41 7.42
N ARG A 257 7.66 -14.21 6.35
CA ARG A 257 8.19 -15.59 6.39
C ARG A 257 9.62 -15.65 6.92
N TYR A 258 10.49 -14.78 6.38
CA TYR A 258 11.87 -14.68 6.83
C TYR A 258 11.97 -14.31 8.32
N ALA A 259 11.18 -13.33 8.79
CA ALA A 259 11.15 -12.94 10.21
C ALA A 259 10.67 -14.06 11.14
N MET A 260 9.83 -14.95 10.62
CA MET A 260 9.33 -16.14 11.32
C MET A 260 10.31 -17.32 11.29
N GLY A 261 11.46 -17.20 10.60
CA GLY A 261 12.47 -18.26 10.53
C GLY A 261 12.18 -19.34 9.49
N ALA A 262 11.24 -19.11 8.57
CA ALA A 262 11.07 -19.98 7.40
C ALA A 262 12.27 -19.76 6.46
N GLY A 263 13.22 -20.71 6.46
CA GLY A 263 14.52 -20.58 5.80
C GLY A 263 14.46 -20.44 4.29
N ASP A 264 13.48 -21.09 3.64
CA ASP A 264 13.30 -21.07 2.19
C ASP A 264 11.90 -20.54 1.82
N SER A 265 11.86 -19.60 0.88
CA SER A 265 10.62 -19.14 0.25
C SER A 265 10.75 -19.33 -1.24
N GLU A 266 9.81 -20.02 -1.89
CA GLU A 266 9.96 -20.32 -3.31
C GLU A 266 10.07 -19.04 -4.15
N GLY A 267 11.12 -18.92 -4.96
CA GLY A 267 11.41 -17.72 -5.74
C GLY A 267 12.23 -16.64 -5.01
N PHE A 268 12.57 -16.84 -3.73
CA PHE A 268 13.50 -16.00 -2.97
C PHE A 268 14.64 -16.86 -2.41
N ASP A 269 15.86 -16.64 -2.89
CA ASP A 269 17.05 -17.26 -2.30
C ASP A 269 17.24 -16.74 -0.86
N ALA A 270 17.44 -17.65 0.10
CA ALA A 270 17.75 -17.34 1.49
C ALA A 270 18.96 -16.41 1.63
N GLN A 271 19.93 -16.49 0.70
CA GLN A 271 21.03 -15.53 0.61
C GLN A 271 20.59 -14.16 0.08
N LEU A 272 19.64 -14.07 -0.85
CA LEU A 272 19.10 -12.78 -1.32
C LEU A 272 18.29 -12.08 -0.23
N LEU A 273 17.50 -12.83 0.53
CA LEU A 273 16.82 -12.31 1.73
C LEU A 273 17.87 -11.96 2.80
N GLY A 274 18.78 -12.86 3.15
CA GLY A 274 19.84 -12.61 4.14
C GLY A 274 20.79 -11.45 3.78
N GLN A 275 21.10 -11.25 2.49
CA GLN A 275 21.94 -10.15 2.01
C GLN A 275 21.17 -8.84 1.88
N ALA A 276 19.89 -8.86 1.48
CA ALA A 276 19.01 -7.70 1.57
C ALA A 276 18.98 -7.12 2.99
N PHE A 277 19.15 -7.99 4.00
CA PHE A 277 18.96 -7.68 5.41
C PHE A 277 20.21 -7.86 6.29
N ARG A 278 21.41 -7.97 5.71
CA ARG A 278 22.65 -8.08 6.51
C ARG A 278 22.86 -6.83 7.35
N VAL A 279 22.79 -7.00 8.67
CA VAL A 279 23.36 -6.10 9.67
C VAL A 279 24.85 -6.00 9.36
N LYS A 280 25.34 -4.77 9.19
CA LYS A 280 26.79 -4.52 9.17
C LYS A 280 27.29 -4.53 10.59
#